data_AF-A0AA97FDG3-F1
#
_entry.id   AF-A0AA97FDG3-F1
#
_cell.length_a   1.000
_cell.length_b   1.000
_cell.length_c   1.000
_cell.angle_alpha   90.00
_cell.angle_beta   90.00
_cell.angle_gamma   90.00
#
_symmetry.space_group_name_H-M   'P 1'
#
loop_
_entity.id
_entity.type
_entity.pdbx_description
1 polymer ?
#
loop_
_entity_poly.entity_id
_entity_poly.type
_entity_poly.pdbx_seq_one_letter_code
_entity_poly.pdbx_strand_id
1 'polypeptide(L)' 'MKRLLWFLIGIVGGFVAAHVLNKDPRGHEVLASIDARIEEFTERISDAYYAEASRRDDETGERA' A
#
# COMPACT_ATOMS: atom_id res chain seq x y z
N MET A 1 1.43 -1.90 -37.61
CA MET A 1 1.93 -3.05 -36.80
C MET A 1 2.68 -2.66 -35.51
N LYS A 2 3.39 -1.52 -35.41
CA LYS A 2 4.18 -1.17 -34.20
C LYS A 2 3.37 -1.03 -32.89
N ARG A 3 2.14 -0.51 -32.93
CA ARG A 3 1.31 -0.38 -31.72
C ARG A 3 0.89 -1.73 -31.14
N LEU A 4 0.62 -2.70 -32.02
CA LEU A 4 0.31 -4.06 -31.62
C LEU A 4 1.53 -4.76 -31.01
N LEU A 5 2.73 -4.50 -31.55
CA LEU A 5 3.98 -5.00 -30.98
C LEU A 5 4.21 -4.44 -29.57
N TRP A 6 4.03 -3.12 -29.38
CA TRP A 6 4.12 -2.50 -28.05
C TRP A 6 3.06 -3.02 -27.08
N PHE A 7 1.84 -3.27 -27.56
CA PHE A 7 0.77 -3.86 -26.76
C PHE A 7 1.11 -5.28 -26.31
N LEU A 8 1.66 -6.11 -27.21
CA LEU A 8 2.09 -7.47 -26.87
C LEU A 8 3.27 -7.48 -25.89
N ILE A 9 4.22 -6.56 -26.04
CA ILE A 9 5.31 -6.36 -25.07
C ILE A 9 4.72 -5.99 -23.70
N GLY A 10 3.73 -5.11 -23.65
CA GLY A 10 3.03 -4.76 -22.41
C GLY A 10 2.32 -5.94 -21.76
N ILE A 11 1.60 -6.75 -22.54
CA ILE A 11 0.91 -7.95 -22.05
C ILE A 11 1.90 -8.96 -21.49
N VAL A 12 2.95 -9.30 -22.26
CA VAL A 12 3.97 -10.26 -21.81
C VAL A 12 4.69 -9.74 -20.57
N GLY A 13 5.03 -8.45 -20.53
CA GLY A 13 5.63 -7.81 -19.36
C GLY A 13 4.73 -7.88 -18.11
N GLY A 14 3.44 -7.56 -18.26
CA GLY A 14 2.46 -7.66 -17.17
C GLY A 14 2.25 -9.09 -16.68
N PHE A 15 2.22 -10.06 -17.60
CA PHE A 15 2.07 -11.47 -17.27
C PHE A 15 3.30 -12.01 -16.53
N VAL A 16 4.51 -11.64 -16.94
CA VAL A 16 5.74 -12.03 -16.23
C VAL A 16 5.78 -11.41 -14.84
N ALA A 17 5.43 -10.13 -14.69
CA ALA A 17 5.34 -9.49 -13.37
C ALA A 17 4.36 -10.23 -12.45
N ALA A 18 3.15 -10.53 -12.94
CA ALA A 18 2.15 -11.29 -12.20
C ALA A 18 2.62 -12.73 -11.91
N HIS A 19 3.30 -13.38 -12.84
CA HIS A 19 3.80 -14.75 -12.67
C HIS A 19 4.94 -14.83 -11.64
N VAL A 20 5.85 -13.87 -11.66
CA VAL A 20 6.94 -13.76 -10.68
C VAL A 20 6.37 -13.45 -9.29
N LEU A 21 5.42 -12.52 -9.18
CA LEU A 21 4.73 -12.26 -7.90
C LEU A 21 3.99 -13.50 -7.37
N ASN A 22 3.41 -14.33 -8.25
CA ASN A 22 2.58 -15.47 -7.85
C ASN A 22 3.36 -16.77 -7.61
N LYS A 23 4.54 -16.96 -8.20
CA LYS A 23 5.29 -18.24 -8.12
C LYS A 23 6.68 -18.16 -7.51
N ASP A 24 7.30 -16.98 -7.40
CA ASP A 24 8.64 -16.86 -6.86
C ASP A 24 8.56 -16.64 -5.34
N PRO A 25 9.22 -17.46 -4.50
CA PRO A 25 9.25 -17.26 -3.05
C PRO A 25 9.76 -15.86 -2.64
N ARG A 26 10.53 -15.19 -3.50
CA ARG A 26 10.99 -13.81 -3.30
C ARG A 26 9.88 -12.77 -3.47
N GLY A 27 8.81 -13.08 -4.21
CA GLY A 27 7.64 -12.22 -4.36
C GLY A 27 6.91 -12.03 -3.02
N HIS A 28 6.83 -13.09 -2.21
CA HIS A 28 6.27 -13.02 -0.86
C HIS A 28 7.11 -12.15 0.07
N GLU A 29 8.44 -12.21 0.00
CA GLU A 29 9.32 -11.36 0.82
C GLU A 29 9.18 -9.89 0.46
N VAL A 30 9.08 -9.57 -0.83
CA VAL A 30 8.84 -8.19 -1.30
C VAL A 30 7.47 -7.70 -0.82
N LEU A 31 6.42 -8.50 -0.99
CA LEU A 31 5.08 -8.16 -0.52
C LEU A 31 5.03 -7.99 1.00
N ALA A 32 5.66 -8.88 1.77
CA ALA A 32 5.75 -8.77 3.23
C ALA A 32 6.48 -7.50 3.67
N SER A 33 7.56 -7.13 2.97
CA SER A 33 8.29 -5.89 3.26
C SER A 33 7.48 -4.63 2.95
N ILE A 34 6.61 -4.69 1.93
CA ILE A 34 5.72 -3.59 1.56
C ILE A 34 4.58 -3.50 2.56
N ASP A 35 3.97 -4.63 2.91
CA ASP A 35 2.89 -4.73 3.90
C ASP A 35 3.31 -4.16 5.25
N ALA A 36 4.48 -4.58 5.77
CA ALA A 36 5.03 -4.05 7.01
C ALA A 36 5.24 -2.53 6.99
N ARG A 37 5.69 -1.96 5.86
CA ARG A 37 5.86 -0.51 5.71
C ARG A 37 4.53 0.23 5.65
N ILE A 38 3.54 -0.37 4.99
CA ILE A 38 2.19 0.20 4.89
C ILE A 38 1.49 0.15 6.25
N GLU A 39 1.63 -0.95 6.98
CA GLU A 39 1.10 -1.10 8.34
C GLU A 39 1.71 -0.04 9.27
N GLU A 40 3.04 0.07 9.31
CA GLU A 40 3.75 1.06 10.13
C GLU A 40 3.37 2.51 9.77
N PHE A 41 3.20 2.80 8.48
CA PHE A 41 2.72 4.10 8.02
C PHE A 41 1.27 4.38 8.45
N THR A 42 0.40 3.38 8.31
CA THR A 42 -1.02 3.50 8.64
C THR A 42 -1.21 3.66 10.15
N GLU A 43 -0.49 2.90 10.96
CA GLU A 43 -0.49 3.01 12.42
C GLU A 43 -0.11 4.42 12.86
N ARG A 44 0.99 4.97 12.32
CA ARG A 44 1.41 6.34 12.67
C ARG A 44 0.41 7.42 12.26
N ILE A 45 -0.24 7.27 11.11
CA ILE A 45 -1.28 8.21 10.68
C ILE A 45 -2.53 8.08 11.56
N SER A 46 -2.92 6.84 11.85
CA SER A 46 -4.05 6.53 12.73
C SER A 46 -3.83 7.14 14.11
N ASP A 47 -2.66 6.92 14.72
CA ASP A 47 -2.31 7.46 16.03
C ASP A 47 -2.37 8.99 16.05
N ALA A 48 -1.81 9.65 15.03
CA ALA A 48 -1.88 11.10 14.92
C ALA A 48 -3.32 11.62 14.80
N TYR A 49 -4.16 10.91 14.03
CA TYR A 49 -5.57 11.23 13.88
C TYR A 49 -6.35 11.06 15.19
N TYR A 50 -6.16 9.94 15.89
CA TYR A 50 -6.82 9.69 17.17
C TYR A 50 -6.33 10.65 18.25
N ALA A 51 -5.04 11.02 18.28
CA ALA A 51 -4.52 12.02 19.20
C ALA A 51 -5.14 13.41 18.96
N GLU A 52 -5.39 13.76 17.69
CA GLU A 52 -6.12 14.99 17.34
C GLU A 52 -7.60 14.91 17.73
N ALA A 53 -8.25 13.78 17.46
CA ALA A 53 -9.64 13.55 17.81
C ALA A 53 -9.86 13.62 19.32
N SER A 54 -9.05 12.93 20.12
CA SER A 54 -9.12 12.95 21.59
C SER A 54 -8.87 14.34 22.15
N ARG A 55 -7.92 15.11 21.58
CA ARG A 55 -7.70 16.50 22.00
C ARG A 55 -8.90 17.39 21.71
N ARG A 56 -9.52 17.23 20.55
CA ARG A 56 -10.74 17.97 20.21
C ARG A 56 -11.88 17.61 21.15
N ASP A 57 -12.09 16.32 21.41
CA ASP A 57 -13.14 15.85 22.31
C ASP A 57 -12.96 16.43 23.73
N ASP A 58 -11.73 16.44 24.24
CA ASP A 58 -11.37 17.03 25.54
C ASP A 58 -11.62 18.56 25.58
N GLU A 59 -11.20 19.30 24.53
CA GLU A 59 -11.47 20.74 24.38
C GLU A 59 -12.96 21.08 24.28
N THR A 60 -13.78 20.21 23.68
CA THR A 60 -15.24 20.39 23.63
C THR A 60 -15.92 19.99 24.93
N GLY A 61 -15.41 19.00 25.65
CA GLY A 61 -15.93 18.57 26.96
C GLY A 61 -15.73 19.62 28.05
N GLU A 62 -14.62 20.35 28.04
CA GLU A 62 -14.32 21.41 29.02
C GLU A 62 -15.14 22.70 28.79
N ARG A 63 -15.81 22.83 27.64
CA ARG A 63 -16.66 23.98 27.26
C ARG A 63 -18.15 23.75 27.48
N ALA A 64 -18.57 22.56 27.91
CA ALA A 64 -19.97 22.16 28.13
C ALA A 64 -20.31 22.08 29.63
#